data_AF-R1FXS6-F1
#
_entry.id   AF-R1FXS6-F1
#
_cell.length_a   1.000
_cell.length_b   1.000
_cell.length_c   1.000
_cell.angle_alpha   90.00
_cell.angle_beta   90.00
_cell.angle_gamma   90.00
#
_symmetry.space_group_name_H-M   'P 1'
#
loop_
_entity.id
_entity.type
_entity.pdbx_description
1 polymer ?
#
loop_
_entity_poly.entity_id
_entity_poly.type
_entity_poly.pdbx_seq_one_letter_code
_entity_poly.pdbx_strand_id
1 'polypeptide(L)'
;MPADSLASVVGELQGVLSKDVSNAVAQERSLLSERRRVFHRLHRQRRRRRGAAHAAAQESPPTFLVLGFVTNPRTPKTREWIRQTVLVPAAEVGAPALIRFVVGKRGLSPRDVQQLDDERRRVGKDDFAVVDASDFNEAGGIYSCIDKLFAWFRHAPVAYPGASFYAKADDDSFVDVARLASFLRPAAGLPRVYGGYLQYDSFVTEEWRHCGWSAGPVGAAHARRHGCPKERRVYGPFPFVVGALTVMGGDLGDWFASSPHVARLVEKGRGTCSQQEV
;
A
#
# COMPACT_ATOMS: atom_id res chain seq x y z
N MET A 1 -10.54 39.51 -61.46
CA MET A 1 -11.39 38.51 -60.77
C MET A 1 -12.29 39.26 -59.80
N PRO A 2 -13.61 39.02 -59.80
CA PRO A 2 -14.54 39.83 -59.03
C PRO A 2 -14.41 39.51 -57.54
N ALA A 3 -14.35 40.56 -56.71
CA ALA A 3 -14.22 40.49 -55.25
C ALA A 3 -15.38 39.73 -54.56
N ASP A 4 -16.50 39.55 -55.26
CA ASP A 4 -17.67 38.80 -54.78
C ASP A 4 -17.42 37.28 -54.66
N SER A 5 -16.36 36.74 -55.28
CA SER A 5 -16.06 35.31 -55.22
C SER A 5 -15.36 34.87 -53.92
N LEU A 6 -14.65 35.77 -53.24
CA LEU A 6 -13.90 35.44 -52.01
C LEU A 6 -14.81 35.39 -50.77
N ALA A 7 -15.84 36.23 -50.70
CA ALA A 7 -16.79 36.24 -49.58
C ALA A 7 -17.62 34.95 -49.50
N SER A 8 -17.99 34.38 -50.66
CA SER A 8 -18.72 33.11 -50.74
C SER A 8 -17.90 31.93 -50.20
N VAL A 9 -16.60 31.88 -50.55
CA VAL A 9 -15.69 30.79 -50.16
C VAL A 9 -15.37 30.84 -48.66
N VAL A 10 -15.23 32.04 -48.08
CA VAL A 10 -15.01 32.22 -46.64
C VAL A 10 -16.25 31.80 -45.83
N GLY A 11 -17.46 32.09 -46.32
CA GLY A 11 -18.70 31.66 -45.69
C GLY A 11 -18.89 30.14 -45.69
N GLU A 12 -18.55 29.46 -46.79
CA GLU A 12 -18.57 27.99 -46.85
C GLU A 12 -17.53 27.35 -45.93
N LEU A 13 -16.30 27.87 -45.89
CA LEU A 13 -15.24 27.37 -45.01
C LEU A 13 -15.58 27.55 -43.53
N GLN A 14 -16.20 28.67 -43.13
CA GLN A 14 -16.68 28.88 -41.76
C GLN A 14 -17.83 27.92 -41.40
N GLY A 15 -18.74 27.64 -42.34
CA GLY A 15 -19.83 26.69 -42.15
C GLY A 15 -19.37 25.24 -41.97
N VAL A 16 -18.33 24.82 -42.70
CA VAL A 16 -17.73 23.47 -42.58
C VAL A 16 -16.98 23.33 -41.26
N LEU A 17 -16.14 24.31 -40.89
CA LEU A 17 -15.41 24.31 -39.62
C LEU A 17 -16.35 24.29 -38.41
N SER A 18 -17.47 25.01 -38.47
CA SER A 18 -18.47 25.02 -37.39
C SER A 18 -19.19 23.67 -37.24
N LYS A 19 -19.41 22.92 -38.33
CA LYS A 19 -20.03 21.59 -38.29
C LYS A 19 -19.06 20.54 -37.75
N ASP A 20 -17.79 20.60 -38.14
CA ASP A 20 -16.77 19.65 -37.68
C ASP A 20 -16.47 19.79 -36.18
N VAL A 21 -16.40 21.03 -35.68
CA VAL A 21 -16.25 21.28 -34.23
C VAL A 21 -17.46 20.78 -33.45
N SER A 22 -18.67 20.99 -33.97
CA SER A 22 -19.91 20.52 -33.33
C SER A 22 -19.98 18.99 -33.26
N ASN A 23 -19.55 18.30 -34.32
CA ASN A 23 -19.48 16.85 -34.37
C ASN A 23 -18.43 16.28 -33.42
N ALA A 24 -17.24 16.90 -33.33
CA ALA A 24 -16.19 16.51 -32.40
C ALA A 24 -16.63 16.63 -30.94
N VAL A 25 -17.30 17.72 -30.57
CA VAL A 25 -17.84 17.93 -29.21
C VAL A 25 -18.95 16.91 -28.89
N ALA A 26 -19.80 16.57 -29.85
CA ALA A 26 -20.83 15.54 -29.68
C ALA A 26 -20.21 14.15 -29.46
N GLN A 27 -19.15 13.82 -30.21
CA GLN A 27 -18.42 12.56 -30.08
C GLN A 27 -17.72 12.44 -28.72
N GLU A 28 -17.08 13.51 -28.25
CA GLU A 28 -16.41 13.52 -26.93
C GLU A 28 -17.42 13.36 -25.78
N ARG A 29 -18.58 14.04 -25.86
CA ARG A 29 -19.67 13.88 -24.89
C ARG A 29 -20.22 12.44 -24.87
N SER A 30 -20.34 11.81 -26.04
CA SER A 30 -20.74 10.41 -26.16
C SER A 30 -19.75 9.47 -25.46
N LEU A 31 -18.45 9.63 -25.74
CA LEU A 31 -17.38 8.84 -25.12
C LEU A 31 -17.30 9.03 -23.60
N LEU A 32 -17.48 10.24 -23.10
CA LEU A 32 -17.53 10.52 -21.66
C LEU A 32 -18.74 9.87 -20.99
N SER A 33 -19.90 9.86 -21.68
CA SER A 33 -21.10 9.19 -21.18
C SER A 33 -20.92 7.68 -21.09
N GLU A 34 -20.24 7.07 -22.07
CA GLU A 34 -19.97 5.64 -22.12
C GLU A 34 -18.96 5.22 -21.04
N ARG A 35 -17.88 6.01 -20.87
CA ARG A 35 -16.91 5.81 -19.77
C ARG A 35 -17.58 5.85 -18.40
N ARG A 36 -18.52 6.80 -18.17
CA ARG A 36 -19.31 6.85 -16.92
C ARG A 36 -20.16 5.60 -16.73
N ARG A 37 -20.83 5.10 -17.78
CA ARG A 37 -21.64 3.86 -17.70
C ARG A 37 -20.79 2.64 -17.38
N VAL A 38 -19.61 2.50 -18.01
CA VAL A 38 -18.67 1.41 -17.74
C VAL A 38 -18.17 1.49 -16.30
N PHE A 39 -17.78 2.68 -15.83
CA PHE A 39 -17.35 2.90 -14.45
C PHE A 39 -18.43 2.49 -13.44
N HIS A 40 -19.69 2.91 -13.63
CA HIS A 40 -20.79 2.52 -12.75
C HIS A 40 -21.08 1.01 -12.78
N ARG A 41 -20.97 0.36 -13.95
CA ARG A 41 -21.15 -1.09 -14.10
C ARG A 41 -20.07 -1.86 -13.33
N LEU A 42 -18.80 -1.45 -13.46
CA LEU A 42 -17.68 -2.03 -12.71
C LEU A 42 -17.83 -1.83 -11.20
N HIS A 43 -18.29 -0.65 -10.76
CA HIS A 43 -18.56 -0.38 -9.35
C HIS A 43 -19.69 -1.25 -8.78
N ARG A 44 -20.77 -1.47 -9.54
CA ARG A 44 -21.87 -2.39 -9.16
C ARG A 44 -21.42 -3.84 -9.12
N GLN A 45 -20.62 -4.29 -10.09
CA GLN A 45 -20.07 -5.65 -10.11
C GLN A 45 -19.11 -5.91 -8.93
N ARG A 46 -18.26 -4.93 -8.58
CA ARG A 46 -17.41 -4.99 -7.38
C ARG A 46 -18.21 -5.05 -6.09
N ARG A 47 -19.29 -4.26 -5.97
CA ARG A 47 -20.21 -4.33 -4.82
C ARG A 47 -20.88 -5.70 -4.69
N ARG A 48 -21.33 -6.30 -5.80
CA ARG A 48 -21.93 -7.65 -5.81
C ARG A 48 -20.91 -8.74 -5.44
N ARG A 49 -19.69 -8.68 -5.97
CA ARG A 49 -18.61 -9.60 -5.60
C ARG A 49 -18.19 -9.47 -4.13
N ARG A 50 -18.14 -8.24 -3.61
CA ARG A 50 -17.96 -7.99 -2.17
C ARG A 50 -19.10 -8.59 -1.34
N GLY A 51 -20.37 -8.40 -1.75
CA GLY A 51 -21.51 -8.99 -1.05
C GLY A 51 -21.47 -10.52 -1.00
N ALA A 52 -21.08 -11.17 -2.11
CA ALA A 52 -20.92 -12.63 -2.15
C ALA A 52 -19.73 -13.14 -1.33
N ALA A 53 -18.60 -12.42 -1.34
CA ALA A 53 -17.45 -12.73 -0.48
C ALA A 53 -17.74 -12.48 1.02
N HIS A 54 -18.59 -11.49 1.32
CA HIS A 54 -19.02 -11.18 2.68
C HIS A 54 -19.98 -12.26 3.23
N ALA A 55 -20.88 -12.79 2.39
CA ALA A 55 -21.75 -13.91 2.76
C ALA A 55 -20.97 -15.21 3.02
N ALA A 56 -19.87 -15.44 2.30
CA ALA A 56 -18.98 -16.59 2.53
C ALA A 56 -18.07 -16.43 3.76
N ALA A 57 -17.86 -15.20 4.25
CA ALA A 57 -17.02 -14.92 5.42
C ALA A 57 -17.80 -14.88 6.75
N GLN A 58 -19.13 -15.10 6.72
CA GLN A 58 -20.02 -14.94 7.87
C GLN A 58 -20.00 -16.08 8.91
N GLU A 59 -19.22 -17.15 8.70
CA GLU A 59 -19.11 -18.25 9.69
C GLU A 59 -18.05 -18.00 10.77
N SER A 60 -17.22 -16.95 10.64
CA SER A 60 -16.31 -16.50 11.68
C SER A 60 -16.57 -15.03 11.99
N PRO A 61 -16.50 -14.59 13.26
CA PRO A 61 -16.63 -13.17 13.57
C PRO A 61 -15.57 -12.39 12.77
N PRO A 62 -15.94 -11.26 12.14
CA PRO A 62 -15.02 -10.53 11.27
C PRO A 62 -13.77 -10.14 12.07
N THR A 63 -12.60 -10.55 11.57
CA THR A 63 -11.32 -10.20 12.17
C THR A 63 -11.23 -8.69 12.34
N PHE A 64 -11.04 -8.20 13.56
CA PHE A 64 -10.98 -6.77 13.82
C PHE A 64 -9.66 -6.18 13.35
N LEU A 65 -8.55 -6.85 13.70
CA LEU A 65 -7.19 -6.40 13.40
C LEU A 65 -6.39 -7.54 12.78
N VAL A 66 -5.70 -7.28 11.67
CA VAL A 66 -4.68 -8.18 11.14
C VAL A 66 -3.33 -7.50 11.27
N LEU A 67 -2.45 -8.02 12.13
CA LEU A 67 -1.13 -7.45 12.42
C LEU A 67 -0.02 -8.34 11.87
N GLY A 68 0.78 -7.79 10.97
CA GLY A 68 2.00 -8.42 10.47
C GLY A 68 3.23 -7.91 11.19
N PHE A 69 4.01 -8.80 11.81
CA PHE A 69 5.37 -8.51 12.26
C PHE A 69 6.35 -8.77 11.12
N VAL A 70 6.91 -7.72 10.53
CA VAL A 70 7.93 -7.85 9.50
C VAL A 70 9.22 -8.35 10.15
N THR A 71 9.65 -9.53 9.74
CA THR A 71 10.78 -10.25 10.34
C THR A 71 11.67 -10.83 9.25
N ASN A 72 12.76 -11.47 9.62
CA ASN A 72 13.66 -12.18 8.70
C ASN A 72 13.95 -13.60 9.21
N PRO A 73 14.28 -14.56 8.34
CA PRO A 73 14.60 -15.94 8.73
C PRO A 73 15.55 -16.07 9.94
N ARG A 74 16.50 -15.15 10.06
CA ARG A 74 17.64 -15.18 10.99
C ARG A 74 17.31 -14.69 12.40
N THR A 75 16.08 -14.24 12.66
CA THR A 75 15.62 -13.79 13.99
C THR A 75 14.59 -14.74 14.64
N PRO A 76 14.81 -16.07 14.71
CA PRO A 76 13.84 -17.01 15.29
C PRO A 76 13.63 -16.78 16.79
N LYS A 77 14.67 -16.32 17.51
CA LYS A 77 14.57 -15.98 18.94
C LYS A 77 13.66 -14.77 19.17
N THR A 78 13.73 -13.78 18.29
CA THR A 78 12.86 -12.60 18.33
C THR A 78 11.41 -13.00 18.10
N ARG A 79 11.14 -13.84 17.10
CA ARG A 79 9.79 -14.37 16.88
C ARG A 79 9.28 -15.17 18.08
N GLU A 80 10.12 -16.02 18.66
CA GLU A 80 9.76 -16.78 19.86
C GLU A 80 9.41 -15.86 21.03
N TRP A 81 10.19 -14.79 21.24
CA TRP A 81 9.88 -13.78 22.25
C TRP A 81 8.53 -13.08 21.97
N ILE A 82 8.25 -12.69 20.72
CA ILE A 82 6.96 -12.10 20.32
C ILE A 82 5.81 -13.08 20.61
N ARG A 83 5.97 -14.37 20.30
CA ARG A 83 4.96 -15.39 20.63
C ARG A 83 4.63 -15.43 22.12
N GLN A 84 5.65 -15.32 22.95
CA GLN A 84 5.52 -15.43 24.41
C GLN A 84 5.01 -14.14 25.07
N THR A 85 5.11 -12.98 24.41
CA THR A 85 4.84 -11.67 25.03
C THR A 85 3.70 -10.89 24.40
N VAL A 86 3.53 -10.98 23.09
CA VAL A 86 2.55 -10.20 22.32
C VAL A 86 1.30 -11.02 22.01
N LEU A 87 1.46 -12.32 21.71
CA LEU A 87 0.33 -13.17 21.31
C LEU A 87 -0.56 -13.56 22.50
N VAL A 88 0.01 -13.67 23.69
CA VAL A 88 -0.73 -14.12 24.90
C VAL A 88 -1.82 -13.12 25.31
N PRO A 89 -1.56 -11.80 25.44
CA PRO A 89 -2.61 -10.83 25.77
C PRO A 89 -3.67 -10.65 24.67
N ALA A 90 -3.32 -10.92 23.40
CA ALA A 90 -4.24 -10.80 22.28
C ALA A 90 -5.38 -11.84 22.34
N ALA A 91 -5.09 -13.05 22.84
CA ALA A 91 -6.07 -14.11 22.99
C ALA A 91 -7.04 -13.85 24.17
N GLU A 92 -6.58 -13.19 25.23
CA GLU A 92 -7.35 -12.98 26.46
C GLU A 92 -8.38 -11.84 26.36
N VAL A 93 -8.16 -10.84 25.49
CA VAL A 93 -8.96 -9.59 25.45
C VAL A 93 -10.16 -9.65 24.48
N GLY A 94 -10.39 -10.78 23.82
CA GLY A 94 -11.58 -11.01 22.99
C GLY A 94 -11.70 -10.06 21.78
N ALA A 95 -10.62 -9.34 21.43
CA ALA A 95 -10.53 -8.67 20.14
C ALA A 95 -10.07 -9.72 19.12
N PRO A 96 -10.80 -9.97 18.01
CA PRO A 96 -10.37 -10.92 17.00
C PRO A 96 -9.19 -10.31 16.23
N ALA A 97 -8.00 -10.40 16.82
CA ALA A 97 -6.74 -9.99 16.23
C ALA A 97 -6.03 -11.20 15.64
N LEU A 98 -5.69 -11.13 14.36
CA LEU A 98 -4.89 -12.13 13.68
C LEU A 98 -3.46 -11.63 13.56
N ILE A 99 -2.50 -12.38 14.08
CA ILE A 99 -1.10 -11.99 14.08
C ILE A 99 -0.32 -12.94 13.17
N ARG A 100 0.59 -12.39 12.36
CA ARG A 100 1.43 -13.16 11.42
C ARG A 100 2.86 -12.64 11.41
N PHE A 101 3.82 -13.53 11.31
CA PHE A 101 5.20 -13.18 10.97
C PHE A 101 5.34 -13.05 9.45
N VAL A 102 5.67 -11.85 8.97
CA VAL A 102 5.81 -11.54 7.55
C VAL A 102 7.26 -11.76 7.13
N VAL A 103 7.46 -12.70 6.21
CA VAL A 103 8.78 -13.05 5.64
C VAL A 103 8.77 -12.90 4.12
N GLY A 104 9.88 -12.43 3.56
CA GLY A 104 10.06 -12.33 2.11
C GLY A 104 10.47 -13.69 1.55
N LYS A 105 10.04 -14.01 0.33
CA LYS A 105 10.42 -15.27 -0.34
C LYS A 105 11.61 -15.15 -1.30
N ARG A 106 12.09 -13.94 -1.58
CA ARG A 106 13.24 -13.68 -2.46
C ARG A 106 14.50 -13.37 -1.65
N GLY A 107 15.68 -13.66 -2.19
CA GLY A 107 16.95 -13.43 -1.49
C GLY A 107 17.25 -14.38 -0.33
N LEU A 108 16.53 -15.49 -0.21
CA LEU A 108 16.76 -16.47 0.85
C LEU A 108 17.90 -17.41 0.44
N SER A 109 18.90 -17.58 1.31
CA SER A 109 19.88 -18.65 1.14
C SER A 109 19.23 -20.02 1.40
N PRO A 110 19.81 -21.14 0.92
CA PRO A 110 19.31 -22.48 1.25
C PRO A 110 19.17 -22.74 2.75
N ARG A 111 20.09 -22.18 3.55
CA ARG A 111 20.03 -22.22 5.01
C ARG A 111 18.84 -21.44 5.57
N ASP A 112 18.57 -20.25 5.05
CA ASP A 112 17.43 -19.43 5.47
C ASP A 112 16.10 -20.14 5.17
N VAL A 113 15.99 -20.77 3.99
CA VAL A 113 14.81 -21.58 3.60
C VAL A 113 14.63 -22.77 4.55
N GLN A 114 15.68 -23.55 4.77
CA GLN A 114 15.63 -24.70 5.67
C GLN A 114 15.21 -24.30 7.08
N GLN A 115 15.79 -23.22 7.62
CA GLN A 115 15.47 -22.71 8.95
C GLN A 115 14.00 -22.27 9.07
N LEU A 116 13.47 -21.57 8.05
CA LEU A 116 12.06 -21.21 8.02
C LEU A 116 11.15 -22.44 7.95
N ASP A 117 11.50 -23.43 7.13
CA ASP A 117 10.69 -24.64 6.99
C ASP A 117 10.70 -25.51 8.25
N ASP A 118 11.86 -25.61 8.93
CA ASP A 118 11.97 -26.25 10.25
C ASP A 118 11.09 -25.55 11.28
N GLU A 119 11.14 -24.21 11.33
CA GLU A 119 10.30 -23.44 12.26
C GLU A 119 8.81 -23.59 11.94
N ARG A 120 8.41 -23.49 10.66
CA ARG A 120 7.03 -23.67 10.20
C ARG A 120 6.48 -25.06 10.50
N ARG A 121 7.33 -26.10 10.46
CA ARG A 121 6.96 -27.45 10.91
C ARG A 121 6.70 -27.50 12.42
N ARG A 122 7.51 -26.79 13.22
CA ARG A 122 7.41 -26.76 14.69
C ARG A 122 6.19 -25.99 15.19
N VAL A 123 5.94 -24.79 14.66
CA VAL A 123 4.92 -23.86 15.21
C VAL A 123 3.63 -23.80 14.37
N GLY A 124 3.63 -24.41 13.19
CA GLY A 124 2.52 -24.36 12.24
C GLY A 124 2.76 -23.36 11.11
N LYS A 125 2.24 -23.70 9.93
CA LYS A 125 2.41 -22.88 8.71
C LYS A 125 1.66 -21.55 8.79
N ASP A 126 0.58 -21.51 9.56
CA ASP A 126 -0.31 -20.35 9.67
C ASP A 126 0.27 -19.21 10.53
N ASP A 127 1.37 -19.46 11.25
CA ASP A 127 2.07 -18.41 12.01
C ASP A 127 2.80 -17.42 11.08
N PHE A 128 2.99 -17.80 9.81
CA PHE A 128 3.75 -17.03 8.82
C PHE A 128 2.88 -16.53 7.67
N ALA A 129 3.11 -15.28 7.27
CA ALA A 129 2.69 -14.75 5.98
C ALA A 129 3.91 -14.62 5.06
N VAL A 130 4.04 -15.54 4.12
CA VAL A 130 5.12 -15.53 3.12
C VAL A 130 4.70 -14.63 1.96
N VAL A 131 5.42 -13.52 1.74
CA VAL A 131 5.06 -12.51 0.74
C VAL A 131 6.07 -12.45 -0.40
N ASP A 132 5.61 -11.99 -1.57
CA ASP A 132 6.48 -11.72 -2.72
C ASP A 132 7.27 -10.42 -2.53
N ALA A 133 8.29 -10.49 -1.69
CA ALA A 133 9.23 -9.42 -1.40
C ALA A 133 10.64 -9.96 -1.18
N SER A 134 11.59 -9.04 -1.28
CA SER A 134 12.98 -9.21 -0.85
C SER A 134 13.06 -9.52 0.64
N ASP A 135 13.83 -10.53 0.99
CA ASP A 135 14.42 -10.64 2.32
C ASP A 135 15.88 -10.17 2.31
N PHE A 136 16.44 -10.01 3.50
CA PHE A 136 17.64 -9.22 3.83
C PHE A 136 18.84 -9.30 2.84
N ASN A 137 19.02 -10.42 2.13
CA ASN A 137 20.19 -10.62 1.26
C ASN A 137 20.00 -10.19 -0.21
N GLU A 138 18.79 -9.88 -0.69
CA GLU A 138 18.60 -9.56 -2.13
C GLU A 138 19.01 -8.13 -2.50
N ALA A 139 18.84 -7.16 -1.61
CA ALA A 139 19.10 -5.74 -1.93
C ALA A 139 19.46 -4.89 -0.69
N GLY A 140 19.92 -5.53 0.38
CA GLY A 140 20.30 -4.88 1.63
C GLY A 140 19.12 -4.62 2.58
N GLY A 141 19.43 -4.49 3.88
CA GLY A 141 18.44 -4.54 4.95
C GLY A 141 17.31 -3.51 4.85
N ILE A 142 17.62 -2.24 4.58
CA ILE A 142 16.59 -1.17 4.55
C ILE A 142 15.62 -1.35 3.37
N TYR A 143 16.12 -1.79 2.23
CA TYR A 143 15.28 -2.03 1.06
C TYR A 143 14.34 -3.22 1.28
N SER A 144 14.86 -4.33 1.81
CA SER A 144 14.03 -5.51 2.13
C SER A 144 12.91 -5.16 3.12
N CYS A 145 13.15 -4.26 4.07
CA CYS A 145 12.12 -3.78 4.98
C CYS A 145 11.02 -2.98 4.24
N ILE A 146 11.39 -2.08 3.33
CA ILE A 146 10.44 -1.31 2.53
C ILE A 146 9.65 -2.22 1.58
N ASP A 147 10.31 -3.15 0.89
CA ASP A 147 9.63 -4.06 -0.04
C ASP A 147 8.65 -5.00 0.68
N LYS A 148 9.03 -5.53 1.85
CA LYS A 148 8.13 -6.32 2.71
C LYS A 148 6.94 -5.51 3.20
N LEU A 149 7.12 -4.22 3.55
CA LEU A 149 6.02 -3.34 3.94
C LEU A 149 4.96 -3.24 2.84
N PHE A 150 5.39 -2.93 1.61
CA PHE A 150 4.48 -2.83 0.47
C PHE A 150 3.83 -4.18 0.14
N ALA A 151 4.60 -5.27 0.15
CA ALA A 151 4.06 -6.60 -0.14
C ALA A 151 3.06 -7.05 0.92
N TRP A 152 3.30 -6.74 2.20
CA TRP A 152 2.37 -7.03 3.29
C TRP A 152 1.03 -6.32 3.12
N PHE A 153 1.03 -5.00 2.93
CA PHE A 153 -0.22 -4.24 2.78
C PHE A 153 -0.98 -4.56 1.49
N ARG A 154 -0.32 -5.19 0.50
CA ARG A 154 -1.02 -5.77 -0.65
C ARG A 154 -1.55 -7.18 -0.39
N HIS A 155 -0.84 -7.96 0.41
CA HIS A 155 -1.19 -9.35 0.73
C HIS A 155 -2.34 -9.44 1.75
N ALA A 156 -2.24 -8.70 2.87
CA ALA A 156 -3.13 -8.87 4.00
C ALA A 156 -4.62 -8.65 3.66
N PRO A 157 -5.02 -7.64 2.86
CA PRO A 157 -6.43 -7.46 2.49
C PRO A 157 -6.98 -8.57 1.59
N VAL A 158 -6.11 -9.22 0.82
CA VAL A 158 -6.49 -10.33 -0.06
C VAL A 158 -6.59 -11.64 0.72
N ALA A 159 -5.63 -11.89 1.62
CA ALA A 159 -5.57 -13.11 2.42
C ALA A 159 -6.59 -13.12 3.57
N TYR A 160 -6.89 -11.94 4.11
CA TYR A 160 -7.76 -11.76 5.28
C TYR A 160 -8.82 -10.70 4.99
N PRO A 161 -9.75 -10.98 4.06
CA PRO A 161 -10.73 -10.00 3.62
C PRO A 161 -11.71 -9.63 4.74
N GLY A 162 -12.16 -8.38 4.72
CA GLY A 162 -13.19 -7.90 5.65
C GLY A 162 -12.67 -7.50 7.04
N ALA A 163 -11.34 -7.45 7.23
CA ALA A 163 -10.81 -6.94 8.48
C ALA A 163 -11.07 -5.44 8.64
N SER A 164 -11.33 -4.98 9.87
CA SER A 164 -11.52 -3.54 10.13
C SER A 164 -10.21 -2.77 9.99
N PHE A 165 -9.09 -3.39 10.37
CA PHE A 165 -7.75 -2.81 10.28
C PHE A 165 -6.70 -3.82 9.83
N TYR A 166 -5.76 -3.35 9.01
CA TYR A 166 -4.52 -4.01 8.67
C TYR A 166 -3.36 -3.23 9.28
N ALA A 167 -2.45 -3.89 9.96
CA ALA A 167 -1.33 -3.26 10.63
C ALA A 167 -0.02 -3.97 10.35
N LYS A 168 1.08 -3.24 10.49
CA LYS A 168 2.45 -3.71 10.41
C LYS A 168 3.23 -3.23 11.62
N ALA A 169 4.04 -4.09 12.21
CA ALA A 169 5.10 -3.75 13.15
C ALA A 169 6.44 -4.33 12.69
N ASP A 170 7.56 -3.78 13.17
CA ASP A 170 8.88 -4.43 13.05
C ASP A 170 9.04 -5.50 14.12
N ASP A 171 9.89 -6.51 13.89
CA ASP A 171 10.11 -7.59 14.86
C ASP A 171 10.92 -7.16 16.10
N ASP A 172 11.46 -5.94 16.11
CA ASP A 172 12.06 -5.29 17.27
C ASP A 172 11.08 -4.37 18.04
N SER A 173 9.81 -4.33 17.62
CA SER A 173 8.78 -3.49 18.25
C SER A 173 7.94 -4.26 19.27
N PHE A 174 7.71 -3.67 20.44
CA PHE A 174 6.70 -4.16 21.39
C PHE A 174 5.33 -3.57 21.03
N VAL A 175 4.31 -4.43 20.87
CA VAL A 175 2.94 -4.02 20.56
C VAL A 175 1.99 -4.58 21.61
N ASP A 176 1.39 -3.70 22.40
CA ASP A 176 0.23 -4.05 23.24
C ASP A 176 -1.01 -4.18 22.34
N VAL A 177 -1.27 -5.39 21.85
CA VAL A 177 -2.32 -5.66 20.84
C VAL A 177 -3.71 -5.35 21.40
N ALA A 178 -3.96 -5.67 22.66
CA ALA A 178 -5.22 -5.40 23.34
C ALA A 178 -5.51 -3.90 23.41
N ARG A 179 -4.51 -3.12 23.82
CA ARG A 179 -4.63 -1.66 23.88
C ARG A 179 -4.70 -1.03 22.50
N LEU A 180 -3.92 -1.53 21.53
CA LEU A 180 -4.01 -1.11 20.14
C LEU A 180 -5.42 -1.34 19.58
N ALA A 181 -5.98 -2.55 19.77
CA ALA A 181 -7.33 -2.85 19.32
C ALA A 181 -8.35 -1.92 19.98
N SER A 182 -8.25 -1.70 21.29
CA SER A 182 -9.12 -0.78 22.03
C SER A 182 -9.02 0.67 21.51
N PHE A 183 -7.80 1.12 21.20
CA PHE A 183 -7.55 2.45 20.63
C PHE A 183 -8.14 2.60 19.21
N LEU A 184 -8.17 1.52 18.42
CA LEU A 184 -8.69 1.52 17.06
C LEU A 184 -10.22 1.40 16.99
N ARG A 185 -10.90 0.90 18.04
CA ARG A 185 -12.37 0.71 18.04
C ARG A 185 -13.15 1.98 17.64
N PRO A 186 -12.85 3.18 18.19
CA PRO A 186 -13.55 4.41 17.79
C PRO A 186 -13.34 4.78 16.32
N ALA A 187 -12.22 4.34 15.72
CA ALA A 187 -11.87 4.64 14.33
C ALA A 187 -12.47 3.65 13.33
N ALA A 188 -13.07 2.53 13.77
CA ALA A 188 -13.52 1.45 12.88
C ALA A 188 -14.59 1.89 11.86
N GLY A 189 -15.38 2.92 12.20
CA GLY A 189 -16.38 3.51 11.31
C GLY A 189 -15.86 4.65 10.42
N LEU A 190 -14.61 5.08 10.60
CA LEU A 190 -14.04 6.19 9.83
C LEU A 190 -13.51 5.70 8.48
N PRO A 191 -13.76 6.45 7.39
CA PRO A 191 -13.19 6.11 6.09
C PRO A 191 -11.69 6.45 6.06
N ARG A 192 -10.92 5.61 5.36
CA ARG A 192 -9.51 5.86 4.99
C ARG A 192 -8.59 6.15 6.17
N VAL A 193 -8.75 5.41 7.27
CA VAL A 193 -7.87 5.53 8.43
C VAL A 193 -6.44 5.14 8.03
N TYR A 194 -5.49 6.01 8.34
CA TYR A 194 -4.06 5.74 8.26
C TYR A 194 -3.42 6.29 9.54
N GLY A 195 -2.74 5.44 10.30
CA GLY A 195 -2.32 5.80 11.65
C GLY A 195 -1.05 5.09 12.12
N GLY A 196 -0.40 5.72 13.08
CA GLY A 196 0.84 5.30 13.72
C GLY A 196 1.63 6.53 14.16
N TYR A 197 2.93 6.39 14.40
CA TYR A 197 3.76 7.53 14.78
C TYR A 197 4.08 8.38 13.54
N LEU A 198 3.58 9.63 13.57
CA LEU A 198 3.66 10.55 12.44
C LEU A 198 5.03 11.23 12.39
N GLN A 199 5.64 11.22 11.22
CA GLN A 199 6.83 12.01 10.90
C GLN A 199 6.67 12.66 9.55
N TYR A 200 7.67 13.44 9.13
CA TYR A 200 7.68 14.16 7.87
C TYR A 200 8.92 13.80 7.08
N ASP A 201 8.74 13.55 5.79
CA ASP A 201 9.83 13.23 4.87
C ASP A 201 9.55 13.81 3.49
N SER A 202 10.59 13.88 2.67
CA SER A 202 10.48 14.13 1.24
C SER A 202 10.98 12.92 0.46
N PHE A 203 10.58 12.79 -0.79
CA PHE A 203 10.92 11.63 -1.60
C PHE A 203 11.36 12.01 -3.01
N VAL A 204 12.48 11.43 -3.42
CA VAL A 204 13.04 11.49 -4.77
C VAL A 204 12.49 10.28 -5.54
N THR A 205 11.44 10.52 -6.32
CA THR A 205 10.66 9.44 -6.97
C THR A 205 11.42 8.66 -8.04
N GLU A 206 12.48 9.23 -8.57
CA GLU A 206 13.35 8.66 -9.60
C GLU A 206 14.34 7.65 -9.01
N GLU A 207 14.70 7.81 -7.73
CA GLU A 207 15.78 7.06 -7.07
C GLU A 207 15.27 6.16 -5.94
N TRP A 208 13.95 6.13 -5.70
CA TRP A 208 13.34 5.45 -4.56
C TRP A 208 13.99 5.84 -3.21
N ARG A 209 14.34 7.12 -3.07
CA ARG A 209 15.16 7.60 -1.96
C ARG A 209 14.43 8.70 -1.20
N HIS A 210 14.45 8.60 0.12
CA HIS A 210 13.91 9.61 1.00
C HIS A 210 14.95 10.70 1.32
N CYS A 211 14.52 11.91 1.67
CA CYS A 211 15.39 13.02 2.05
C CYS A 211 14.62 14.08 2.86
N GLY A 212 15.32 14.82 3.71
CA GLY A 212 14.67 15.90 4.48
C GLY A 212 13.74 15.41 5.58
N TRP A 213 14.09 14.28 6.19
CA TRP A 213 13.36 13.66 7.29
C TRP A 213 13.39 14.50 8.58
N SER A 214 12.26 14.54 9.30
CA SER A 214 12.19 15.06 10.67
C SER A 214 10.93 14.60 11.40
N ALA A 215 10.94 14.68 12.74
CA ALA A 215 9.78 14.41 13.57
C ALA A 215 8.64 15.44 13.42
N GLY A 216 8.94 16.66 12.95
CA GLY A 216 7.97 17.73 12.83
C GLY A 216 8.05 18.48 11.48
N PRO A 217 6.99 19.20 11.10
CA PRO A 217 6.91 19.84 9.78
C PRO A 217 7.97 20.93 9.59
N VAL A 218 8.27 21.70 10.64
CA VAL A 218 9.30 22.75 10.63
C VAL A 218 10.69 22.14 10.43
N GLY A 219 11.01 21.09 11.17
CA GLY A 219 12.27 20.38 11.05
C GLY A 219 12.44 19.74 9.68
N ALA A 220 11.38 19.17 9.11
CA ALA A 220 11.43 18.56 7.78
C ALA A 220 11.57 19.60 6.67
N ALA A 221 10.92 20.76 6.79
CA ALA A 221 11.13 21.87 5.86
C ALA A 221 12.59 22.35 5.86
N HIS A 222 13.21 22.45 7.05
CA HIS A 222 14.63 22.77 7.18
C HIS A 222 15.51 21.65 6.59
N ALA A 223 15.29 20.40 6.99
CA ALA A 223 16.06 19.26 6.52
C ALA A 223 15.95 19.08 5.00
N ARG A 224 14.78 19.33 4.40
CA ARG A 224 14.61 19.32 2.94
C ARG A 224 15.49 20.36 2.25
N ARG A 225 15.54 21.58 2.77
CA ARG A 225 16.34 22.68 2.18
C ARG A 225 17.83 22.34 2.10
N HIS A 226 18.34 21.58 3.07
CA HIS A 226 19.77 21.30 3.22
C HIS A 226 20.18 19.88 2.81
N GLY A 227 19.27 18.91 2.87
CA GLY A 227 19.55 17.48 2.68
C GLY A 227 18.93 16.86 1.44
N CYS A 228 18.10 17.58 0.69
CA CYS A 228 17.53 17.06 -0.56
C CYS A 228 18.30 17.58 -1.79
N PRO A 229 18.39 16.76 -2.86
CA PRO A 229 18.98 17.19 -4.13
C PRO A 229 18.20 18.34 -4.75
N LYS A 230 18.91 19.39 -5.19
CA LYS A 230 18.30 20.59 -5.82
C LYS A 230 17.93 20.37 -7.29
N GLU A 231 18.72 19.55 -7.99
CA GLU A 231 18.59 19.27 -9.44
C GLU A 231 17.63 18.11 -9.74
N ARG A 232 16.79 17.73 -8.79
CA ARG A 232 15.90 16.58 -8.88
C ARG A 232 14.50 16.94 -8.43
N ARG A 233 13.53 16.19 -8.95
CA ARG A 233 12.13 16.36 -8.53
C ARG A 233 11.92 15.71 -7.17
N VAL A 234 11.74 16.56 -6.16
CA VAL A 234 11.52 16.13 -4.78
C VAL A 234 10.10 16.47 -4.36
N TYR A 235 9.34 15.46 -3.92
CA TYR A 235 8.00 15.65 -3.35
C TYR A 235 8.08 15.74 -1.83
N GLY A 236 7.36 16.68 -1.23
CA GLY A 236 7.31 16.86 0.22
C GLY A 236 7.86 18.22 0.70
N PRO A 237 8.06 18.39 2.02
CA PRO A 237 7.87 17.36 3.03
C PRO A 237 6.38 17.00 3.18
N PHE A 238 6.07 15.71 3.29
CA PHE A 238 4.72 15.21 3.53
C PHE A 238 4.68 14.39 4.82
N PRO A 239 3.54 14.37 5.53
CA PRO A 239 3.38 13.48 6.67
C PRO A 239 3.35 12.02 6.22
N PHE A 240 4.01 11.15 6.98
CA PHE A 240 3.98 9.70 6.81
C PHE A 240 4.01 9.00 8.16
N VAL A 241 3.63 7.72 8.18
CA VAL A 241 3.70 6.87 9.39
C VAL A 241 4.99 6.05 9.35
N VAL A 242 5.74 6.05 10.45
CA VAL A 242 7.02 5.34 10.53
C VAL A 242 6.89 3.83 10.70
N GLY A 243 8.01 3.14 10.48
CA GLY A 243 8.09 1.68 10.44
C GLY A 243 7.66 0.93 11.71
N ALA A 244 7.89 1.49 12.90
CA ALA A 244 7.67 0.77 14.17
C ALA A 244 6.23 0.24 14.32
N LEU A 245 5.23 1.03 13.92
CA LEU A 245 3.84 0.60 13.83
C LEU A 245 3.11 1.44 12.77
N THR A 246 2.54 0.76 11.77
CA THR A 246 1.67 1.36 10.77
C THR A 246 0.32 0.65 10.76
N VAL A 247 -0.78 1.42 10.73
CA VAL A 247 -2.16 0.92 10.68
C VAL A 247 -2.89 1.54 9.49
N MET A 248 -3.62 0.71 8.75
CA MET A 248 -4.54 1.11 7.69
C MET A 248 -5.94 0.57 8.01
N GLY A 249 -6.96 1.41 7.88
CA GLY A 249 -8.36 0.97 7.87
C GLY A 249 -8.62 0.01 6.71
N GLY A 250 -9.60 -0.88 6.86
CA GLY A 250 -9.87 -1.93 5.89
C GLY A 250 -10.14 -1.42 4.47
N ASP A 251 -10.83 -0.28 4.35
CA ASP A 251 -11.12 0.35 3.05
C ASP A 251 -9.87 0.92 2.37
N LEU A 252 -8.94 1.49 3.14
CA LEU A 252 -7.64 1.95 2.65
C LEU A 252 -6.75 0.77 2.27
N GLY A 253 -6.75 -0.30 3.06
CA GLY A 253 -6.03 -1.54 2.75
C GLY A 253 -6.51 -2.14 1.42
N ASP A 254 -7.82 -2.26 1.22
CA ASP A 254 -8.43 -2.72 -0.03
C ASP A 254 -8.04 -1.84 -1.23
N TRP A 255 -8.05 -0.51 -1.04
CA TRP A 255 -7.58 0.41 -2.08
C TRP A 255 -6.10 0.19 -2.37
N PHE A 256 -5.25 0.09 -1.34
CA PHE A 256 -3.81 -0.09 -1.48
C PHE A 256 -3.48 -1.37 -2.24
N ALA A 257 -4.10 -2.49 -1.86
CA ALA A 257 -3.92 -3.79 -2.49
C ALA A 257 -4.30 -3.79 -3.97
N SER A 258 -5.34 -3.05 -4.34
CA SER A 258 -5.89 -2.99 -5.70
C SER A 258 -5.43 -1.80 -6.54
N SER A 259 -4.61 -0.89 -5.98
CA SER A 259 -4.21 0.35 -6.64
C SER A 259 -3.15 0.11 -7.72
N PRO A 260 -3.44 0.42 -9.00
CA PRO A 260 -2.44 0.34 -10.06
C PRO A 260 -1.29 1.34 -9.85
N HIS A 261 -1.55 2.44 -9.13
CA HIS A 261 -0.53 3.43 -8.82
C HIS A 261 0.49 2.87 -7.82
N VAL A 262 0.02 2.22 -6.74
CA VAL A 262 0.90 1.54 -5.79
C VAL A 262 1.69 0.42 -6.47
N ALA A 263 1.02 -0.36 -7.33
CA ALA A 263 1.69 -1.43 -8.06
C ALA A 263 2.86 -0.92 -8.93
N ARG A 264 2.63 0.13 -9.74
CA ARG A 264 3.68 0.74 -10.56
C ARG A 264 4.79 1.37 -9.75
N LEU A 265 4.44 1.98 -8.60
CA LEU A 265 5.43 2.52 -7.68
C LEU A 265 6.36 1.37 -7.25
N VAL A 266 5.83 0.33 -6.62
CA VAL A 266 6.61 -0.83 -6.15
C VAL A 266 7.45 -1.47 -7.25
N GLU A 267 6.89 -1.66 -8.44
CA GLU A 267 7.61 -2.20 -9.60
C GLU A 267 8.80 -1.31 -10.00
N LYS A 268 8.60 0.01 -10.08
CA LYS A 268 9.69 0.96 -10.36
C LYS A 268 10.77 0.91 -9.29
N GLY A 269 10.39 0.88 -8.02
CA GLY A 269 11.33 0.77 -6.89
C GLY A 269 12.19 -0.49 -6.94
N ARG A 270 11.55 -1.62 -7.29
CA ARG A 270 12.25 -2.89 -7.50
C ARG A 270 13.26 -2.83 -8.64
N GLY A 271 12.89 -2.19 -9.76
CA GLY A 271 13.80 -2.03 -10.90
C GLY A 271 15.00 -1.12 -10.62
N THR A 272 14.88 -0.11 -9.74
CA THR A 272 15.99 0.78 -9.41
C THR A 272 17.03 0.12 -8.49
N CYS A 273 16.63 -0.80 -7.62
CA CYS A 273 17.55 -1.47 -6.70
C CYS A 273 18.36 -2.57 -7.37
N SER A 274 17.81 -3.25 -8.39
CA SER A 274 18.59 -4.18 -9.22
C SER A 274 19.67 -3.52 -10.08
N GLN A 275 19.67 -2.18 -10.19
CA GLN A 275 20.62 -1.42 -11.01
C GLN A 275 21.77 -0.80 -10.21
N GLN A 276 21.79 -0.95 -8.88
CA GLN A 276 22.86 -0.42 -8.02
C GLN A 276 24.02 -1.41 -7.79
N GLU A 277 24.03 -2.56 -8.47
CA GLU A 277 25.11 -3.57 -8.44
C GLU A 277 25.96 -3.60 -9.72
N VAL A 278 26.50 -2.44 -10.14
CA VAL A 278 27.59 -2.35 -11.15
C VAL A 278 28.73 -1.50 -10.63
#